data_AF-A0A835NJA6-F1
#
_entry.id   AF-A0A835NJA6-F1
#
_cell.length_a   1.000
_cell.length_b   1.000
_cell.length_c   1.000
_cell.angle_alpha   90.00
_cell.angle_beta   90.00
_cell.angle_gamma   90.00
#
_symmetry.space_group_name_H-M   'P 1'
#
loop_
_entity.id
_entity.type
_entity.pdbx_description
1 polymer ?
#
loop_
_entity_poly.entity_id
_entity_poly.type
_entity_poly.pdbx_seq_one_letter_code
_entity_poly.pdbx_strand_id
1 'polypeptide(L)'
;MYCRSSQASRYRIVRLLYLGREYPKGADYFRSRLKAAFLKNKDETDPEKIKQLIARGEFVIKELEALYFLRKYRAMKQRYYSDDKP
;
A
#
# COMPACT_ATOMS: atom_id res chain seq x y z
N MET A 1 4.29 31.33 5.54
CA MET A 1 3.25 30.40 6.01
C MET A 1 3.42 29.04 5.33
N TYR A 2 4.26 28.14 5.86
CA TYR A 2 4.26 26.75 5.40
C TYR A 2 3.26 25.96 6.25
N CYS A 3 2.24 25.47 5.57
CA CYS A 3 1.02 24.91 6.12
C CYS A 3 1.28 23.68 7.02
N ARG A 4 0.60 23.61 8.17
CA ARG A 4 0.59 22.46 9.09
C ARG A 4 0.15 21.13 8.42
N SER A 5 -0.37 21.16 7.20
CA SER A 5 -0.70 19.99 6.38
C SER A 5 0.51 19.16 5.92
N SER A 6 1.72 19.73 5.91
CA SER A 6 2.95 19.04 5.48
C SER A 6 3.37 17.88 6.41
N GLN A 7 3.17 18.01 7.73
CA GLN A 7 3.61 16.99 8.69
C GLN A 7 2.71 15.75 8.68
N ALA A 8 1.38 15.91 8.51
CA ALA A 8 0.44 14.80 8.47
C ALA A 8 0.66 13.86 7.26
N SER A 9 1.03 14.45 6.11
CA SER A 9 1.40 13.68 4.91
C SER A 9 2.66 12.83 5.18
N ARG A 10 3.64 13.42 5.88
CA ARG A 10 4.92 12.77 6.22
C ARG A 10 4.75 11.56 7.16
N TYR A 11 3.92 11.64 8.20
CA TYR A 11 3.68 10.52 9.13
C TYR A 11 2.90 9.35 8.52
N ARG A 12 1.94 9.60 7.61
CA ARG A 12 1.23 8.53 6.88
C ARG A 12 2.13 7.80 5.88
N ILE A 13 3.06 8.51 5.25
CA ILE A 13 4.04 7.94 4.31
C ILE A 13 4.98 6.94 4.99
N VAL A 14 5.41 7.18 6.24
CA VAL A 14 6.26 6.24 6.97
C VAL A 14 5.53 4.92 7.23
N ARG A 15 4.23 4.97 7.53
CA ARG A 15 3.39 3.78 7.74
C ARG A 15 3.22 2.96 6.46
N LEU A 16 2.98 3.65 5.33
CA LEU A 16 2.94 3.06 3.98
C LEU A 16 4.25 2.32 3.61
N LEU A 17 5.40 2.93 3.92
CA LEU A 17 6.71 2.36 3.66
C LEU A 17 6.99 1.06 4.42
N TYR A 18 6.47 0.94 5.64
CA TYR A 18 6.64 -0.25 6.47
C TYR A 18 5.83 -1.44 5.92
N LEU A 19 4.57 -1.20 5.53
CA LEU A 19 3.68 -2.21 4.92
C LEU A 19 4.19 -2.74 3.58
N GLY A 20 4.96 -1.95 2.83
CA GLY A 20 5.58 -2.39 1.58
C GLY A 20 6.61 -3.51 1.73
N ARG A 21 7.11 -3.79 2.95
CA ARG A 21 8.14 -4.84 3.18
C ARG A 21 7.61 -6.26 3.03
N GLU A 22 6.32 -6.50 3.27
CA GLU A 22 5.70 -7.81 3.08
C GLU A 22 5.25 -8.05 1.63
N TYR A 23 5.59 -7.16 0.70
CA TYR A 23 5.19 -7.30 -0.69
C TYR A 23 5.95 -8.44 -1.37
N PRO A 24 5.27 -9.38 -2.07
CA PRO A 24 5.92 -10.50 -2.75
C PRO A 24 6.90 -10.10 -3.87
N LYS A 25 6.85 -8.87 -4.40
CA LYS A 25 7.86 -8.34 -5.33
C LYS A 25 8.90 -7.42 -4.66
N GLY A 26 8.90 -7.33 -3.33
CA GLY A 26 9.85 -6.56 -2.54
C GLY A 26 9.43 -5.11 -2.28
N ALA A 27 9.97 -4.56 -1.18
CA ALA A 27 9.71 -3.20 -0.71
C ALA A 27 10.12 -2.13 -1.74
N ASP A 28 11.18 -2.38 -2.50
CA ASP A 28 11.73 -1.44 -3.48
C ASP A 28 10.78 -1.20 -4.66
N TYR A 29 10.03 -2.23 -5.09
CA TYR A 29 9.02 -2.07 -6.14
C TYR A 29 7.90 -1.14 -5.70
N PHE A 30 7.43 -1.29 -4.45
CA PHE A 30 6.39 -0.42 -3.89
C PHE A 30 6.92 1.00 -3.67
N ARG A 31 8.14 1.12 -3.13
CA ARG A 31 8.79 2.40 -2.84
C ARG A 31 9.04 3.23 -4.08
N SER A 32 9.46 2.61 -5.19
CA SER A 32 9.68 3.30 -6.48
C SER A 32 8.38 3.85 -7.06
N ARG A 33 7.28 3.08 -7.02
CA ARG A 33 5.96 3.50 -7.52
C ARG A 33 5.34 4.60 -6.67
N LEU A 34 5.44 4.51 -5.35
CA LEU A 34 5.05 5.60 -4.44
C LEU A 34 5.84 6.87 -4.75
N LYS A 35 7.18 6.77 -4.83
CA LYS A 35 8.04 7.92 -5.13
C LYS A 35 7.67 8.56 -6.47
N ALA A 36 7.43 7.77 -7.50
CA ALA A 36 7.00 8.27 -8.81
C ALA A 36 5.62 8.96 -8.76
N ALA A 37 4.67 8.40 -8.01
CA ALA A 37 3.34 9.00 -7.82
C ALA A 37 3.43 10.34 -7.07
N PHE A 38 4.29 10.46 -6.06
CA PHE A 38 4.50 11.72 -5.35
C PHE A 38 5.24 12.76 -6.21
N LEU A 39 6.26 12.34 -6.97
CA LEU A 39 6.96 13.24 -7.89
C LEU A 39 6.01 13.85 -8.93
N LYS A 40 5.06 13.06 -9.44
CA LYS A 40 4.06 13.53 -10.41
C LYS A 40 3.04 14.51 -9.82
N ASN A 41 2.76 14.44 -8.53
CA ASN A 41 1.75 15.27 -7.85
C ASN A 41 2.39 16.32 -6.91
N LYS A 42 3.68 16.64 -7.09
CA LYS A 42 4.43 17.55 -6.21
C LYS A 42 3.89 18.98 -6.25
N ASP A 43 3.43 19.42 -7.41
CA ASP A 43 3.02 20.81 -7.65
C ASP A 43 1.50 21.00 -7.44
N GLU A 44 0.80 19.93 -7.06
CA GLU A 44 -0.65 19.96 -6.82
C GLU A 44 -0.96 20.68 -5.50
N THR A 45 -1.59 21.85 -5.59
CA THR A 45 -1.90 22.70 -4.42
C THR A 45 -3.36 22.55 -3.95
N ASP A 46 -4.18 21.83 -4.72
CA ASP A 46 -5.60 21.65 -4.45
C ASP A 46 -5.86 20.64 -3.30
N PRO A 47 -6.50 21.07 -2.19
CA PRO A 47 -6.77 20.19 -1.05
C PRO A 47 -7.67 19.01 -1.36
N GLU A 48 -8.60 19.12 -2.32
CA GLU A 48 -9.49 18.02 -2.75
C GLU A 48 -8.69 16.89 -3.40
N LYS A 49 -7.81 17.24 -4.35
CA LYS A 49 -6.96 16.27 -5.04
C LYS A 49 -6.00 15.57 -4.07
N ILE A 50 -5.44 16.29 -3.10
CA ILE A 50 -4.56 15.69 -2.08
C ILE A 50 -5.31 14.61 -1.29
N LYS A 51 -6.56 14.85 -0.89
CA LYS A 51 -7.37 13.84 -0.19
C LYS A 51 -7.62 12.61 -1.07
N GLN A 52 -7.94 12.81 -2.35
CA GLN A 52 -8.15 11.70 -3.29
C GLN A 52 -6.87 10.87 -3.50
N LEU A 53 -5.71 11.51 -3.61
CA LEU A 53 -4.42 10.83 -3.75
C LEU A 53 -4.08 10.00 -2.52
N ILE A 54 -4.36 10.53 -1.33
CA ILE A 54 -4.17 9.79 -0.07
C ILE A 54 -5.13 8.59 0.01
N ALA A 55 -6.40 8.77 -0.34
CA ALA A 55 -7.40 7.69 -0.36
C ALA A 55 -7.01 6.57 -1.33
N ARG A 56 -6.48 6.92 -2.51
CA ARG A 56 -5.91 5.96 -3.46
C ARG A 56 -4.75 5.18 -2.85
N GLY A 57 -3.85 5.86 -2.13
CA GLY A 57 -2.75 5.21 -1.42
C GLY A 57 -3.23 4.18 -0.40
N GLU A 58 -4.26 4.52 0.39
CA GLU A 58 -4.86 3.60 1.37
C GLU A 58 -5.59 2.42 0.72
N PHE A 59 -6.24 2.64 -0.43
CA PHE A 59 -6.89 1.57 -1.19
C PHE A 59 -5.87 0.51 -1.64
N VAL A 60 -4.73 0.96 -2.17
CA VAL A 60 -3.66 0.05 -2.58
C VAL A 60 -3.14 -0.79 -1.40
N ILE A 61 -3.01 -0.21 -0.19
CA ILE A 61 -2.64 -1.00 0.99
C ILE A 61 -3.65 -2.11 1.26
N LYS A 62 -4.96 -1.78 1.26
CA LYS A 62 -6.01 -2.76 1.53
C LYS A 62 -6.05 -3.89 0.50
N GLU A 63 -5.82 -3.58 -0.78
CA GLU A 63 -5.68 -4.60 -1.83
C GLU A 63 -4.49 -5.52 -1.57
N LEU A 64 -3.36 -4.98 -1.09
CA LEU A 64 -2.18 -5.76 -0.74
C LEU A 64 -2.44 -6.69 0.45
N GLU A 65 -3.07 -6.18 1.50
CA GLU A 65 -3.49 -6.98 2.65
C GLU A 65 -4.42 -8.12 2.22
N ALA A 66 -5.43 -7.82 1.39
CA ALA A 66 -6.34 -8.83 0.85
C ALA A 66 -5.62 -9.91 0.02
N LEU A 67 -4.67 -9.52 -0.83
CA LEU A 67 -3.86 -10.46 -1.60
C LEU A 67 -2.98 -11.34 -0.70
N TYR A 68 -2.42 -10.78 0.38
CA TYR A 68 -1.65 -11.54 1.36
C TYR A 68 -2.52 -12.59 2.06
N PHE A 69 -3.70 -12.21 2.54
CA PHE A 69 -4.66 -13.15 3.13
C PHE A 69 -5.08 -14.25 2.14
N LEU A 70 -5.34 -13.90 0.88
CA LEU A 70 -5.71 -14.87 -0.16
C LEU A 70 -4.60 -15.88 -0.41
N ARG A 71 -3.33 -15.43 -0.49
CA ARG A 71 -2.18 -16.33 -0.64
C ARG A 71 -2.04 -17.29 0.54
N LYS A 72 -2.19 -16.77 1.77
CA LYS A 72 -2.15 -17.58 2.99
C LYS A 72 -3.29 -18.61 3.02
N TYR A 73 -4.49 -18.20 2.66
CA TYR A 73 -5.65 -19.09 2.53
C TYR A 73 -5.43 -20.18 1.48
N ARG A 74 -4.90 -19.84 0.30
CA ARG A 74 -4.57 -20.83 -0.75
C ARG A 74 -3.55 -21.87 -0.26
N ALA A 75 -2.48 -21.42 0.39
CA ALA A 75 -1.47 -22.32 0.94
C ALA A 75 -2.02 -23.22 2.06
N MET A 76 -2.87 -22.67 2.94
CA MET A 76 -3.56 -23.42 3.98
C MET A 76 -4.51 -24.46 3.39
N LYS A 77 -5.38 -24.05 2.46
CA LYS A 77 -6.33 -24.95 1.78
C LYS A 77 -5.61 -26.09 1.07
N GLN A 78 -4.48 -25.82 0.42
CA GLN A 78 -3.69 -26.87 -0.21
C GLN A 78 -3.20 -27.90 0.82
N ARG A 79 -2.74 -27.48 2.01
CA ARG A 79 -2.23 -28.43 3.01
C ARG A 79 -3.31 -29.30 3.64
N TYR A 80 -4.47 -28.72 3.95
CA TYR A 80 -5.52 -29.45 4.67
C TYR A 80 -6.45 -30.28 3.78
N TYR A 81 -6.62 -29.93 2.50
CA TYR A 81 -7.55 -30.62 1.59
C TYR A 81 -6.84 -31.43 0.49
N SER A 82 -5.52 -31.68 0.62
CA SER A 82 -4.81 -32.57 -0.31
C SER A 82 -4.88 -34.05 0.07
N ASP A 83 -5.15 -34.36 1.35
CA ASP A 83 -5.23 -35.73 1.87
C ASP A 83 -6.65 -36.30 1.93
N ASP A 84 -7.69 -35.49 1.66
CA ASP A 84 -9.07 -35.96 1.55
C ASP A 84 -9.42 -36.29 0.08
N LYS A 85 -8.77 -37.33 -0.46
CA LYS A 85 -9.33 -38.10 -1.58
C LYS A 85 -9.50 -39.54 -1.09
N PRO A 86 -10.72 -40.12 -1.15
CA PRO A 86 -10.94 -41.53 -0.84
C PRO A 86 -10.19 -42.45 -1.81
#